data_AF-A0A0U1CXH2-F1
#
_entry.id   AF-A0A0U1CXH2-F1
#
_cell.length_a   1.000
_cell.length_b   1.000
_cell.length_c   1.000
_cell.angle_alpha   90.00
_cell.angle_beta   90.00
_cell.angle_gamma   90.00
#
_symmetry.space_group_name_H-M   'P 1'
#
loop_
_entity.id
_entity.type
_entity.pdbx_description
1 polymer ?
#
loop_
_entity_poly.entity_id
_entity_poly.type
_entity_poly.pdbx_seq_one_letter_code
_entity_poly.pdbx_strand_id
1 'polypeptide(L)'
;MARSDVLVSADGAESNLDTAGVVFVEVDEDTSAYDTGHVPGAIRLDWRSDEELAKLYADAGLDGTKETIAYCRSGERSSHTRFVLRELLGHKNVTNYDGSWTEYGSLVGAPIELGS
;
A
#
# COMPACT_ATOMS: atom_id res chain seq x y z
N MET A 1 0.66 -18.90 7.01
CA MET A 1 2.00 -18.54 6.54
C MET A 1 2.88 -18.52 7.76
N ALA A 2 3.89 -19.38 7.80
CA ALA A 2 4.98 -19.18 8.73
C ALA A 2 5.65 -17.85 8.37
N ARG A 3 6.19 -17.13 9.35
CA ARG A 3 6.87 -15.84 9.13
C ARG A 3 7.90 -15.94 7.99
N SER A 4 8.59 -17.07 7.91
CA SER A 4 9.57 -17.42 6.87
C SER A 4 9.01 -17.49 5.45
N ASP A 5 7.70 -17.71 5.29
CA ASP A 5 7.06 -17.87 3.98
C ASP A 5 6.76 -16.52 3.32
N VAL A 6 6.72 -15.42 4.09
CA VAL A 6 6.33 -14.06 3.64
C VAL A 6 7.36 -12.99 3.97
N LEU A 7 8.25 -13.30 4.89
CA LEU A 7 9.35 -12.45 5.28
C LEU A 7 10.60 -13.30 5.14
N VAL A 8 11.40 -12.93 4.17
CA VAL A 8 12.77 -13.42 4.13
C VAL A 8 13.56 -12.64 5.17
N SER A 9 14.45 -13.32 5.90
CA SER A 9 15.46 -12.63 6.69
C SER A 9 16.55 -12.09 5.78
N ALA A 10 17.41 -11.20 6.29
CA ALA A 10 18.56 -10.72 5.53
C ALA A 10 19.50 -11.87 5.09
N ASP A 11 19.84 -12.75 6.03
CA ASP A 11 20.68 -13.92 5.74
C ASP A 11 20.05 -14.84 4.68
N GLY A 12 18.73 -14.99 4.71
CA GLY A 12 17.98 -15.72 3.69
C GLY A 12 17.99 -15.03 2.33
N ALA A 13 17.94 -13.70 2.29
CA ALA A 13 18.04 -12.94 1.05
C ALA A 13 19.44 -13.04 0.43
N GLU A 14 20.50 -12.91 1.23
CA GLU A 14 21.89 -13.01 0.77
C GLU A 14 22.23 -14.42 0.25
N SER A 15 21.75 -15.46 0.95
CA SER A 15 21.95 -16.86 0.52
C SER A 15 21.27 -17.20 -0.82
N ASN A 16 20.43 -16.30 -1.35
CA ASN A 16 19.65 -16.51 -2.57
C ASN A 16 20.09 -15.66 -3.77
N LEU A 17 21.14 -14.83 -3.66
CA LEU A 17 21.55 -13.88 -4.71
C LEU A 17 21.81 -14.51 -6.08
N ASP A 18 22.45 -15.68 -6.10
CA ASP A 18 22.80 -16.40 -7.34
C ASP A 18 21.96 -17.67 -7.56
N THR A 19 20.93 -17.86 -6.74
CA THR A 19 20.08 -19.04 -6.84
C THR A 19 19.31 -18.98 -8.16
N ALA A 20 19.56 -19.96 -9.03
CA ALA A 20 18.86 -20.07 -10.30
C ALA A 20 17.34 -20.05 -10.06
N GLY A 21 16.68 -19.04 -10.60
CA GLY A 21 15.24 -18.85 -10.47
C GLY A 21 14.77 -17.86 -9.38
N VAL A 22 15.66 -17.14 -8.68
CA VAL A 22 15.28 -16.04 -7.75
C VAL A 22 15.40 -14.68 -8.43
N VAL A 23 14.40 -13.82 -8.23
CA VAL A 23 14.40 -12.43 -8.68
C VAL A 23 14.11 -11.53 -7.49
N PHE A 24 15.02 -10.61 -7.21
CA PHE A 24 14.73 -9.51 -6.32
C PHE A 24 13.98 -8.44 -7.11
N VAL A 25 12.93 -7.88 -6.54
CA VAL A 25 12.25 -6.75 -7.14
C VAL A 25 12.36 -5.63 -6.14
N GLU A 26 13.04 -4.58 -6.56
CA GLU A 26 12.95 -3.31 -5.89
C GLU A 26 11.74 -2.60 -6.50
N VAL A 27 10.69 -2.51 -5.67
CA VAL A 27 9.38 -1.93 -6.04
C VAL A 27 9.28 -0.60 -5.34
N ASP A 28 9.07 0.45 -6.12
CA ASP A 28 9.03 1.81 -5.64
C ASP A 28 8.25 2.68 -6.63
N GLU A 29 7.53 3.71 -6.18
CA GLU A 29 6.77 4.64 -7.06
C GLU A 29 7.73 5.52 -7.85
N ASP A 30 9.01 5.51 -7.46
CA ASP A 30 10.17 5.97 -8.22
C ASP A 30 11.33 4.99 -8.07
N THR A 31 11.91 4.61 -9.20
CA THR A 31 12.84 3.50 -9.28
C THR A 31 14.32 3.85 -9.06
N SER A 32 14.64 5.06 -8.64
CA SER A 32 16.03 5.53 -8.54
C SER A 32 16.85 4.85 -7.42
N ALA A 33 16.19 4.33 -6.37
CA ALA A 33 16.86 3.63 -5.26
C ALA A 33 17.63 2.40 -5.76
N TYR A 34 17.12 1.75 -6.80
CA TYR A 34 17.83 0.80 -7.61
C TYR A 34 19.25 1.23 -7.99
N ASP A 35 19.46 2.43 -8.55
CA ASP A 35 20.71 2.79 -9.23
C ASP A 35 21.90 3.05 -8.28
N THR A 36 21.65 3.23 -6.97
CA THR A 36 22.69 3.53 -5.97
C THR A 36 23.20 2.30 -5.20
N GLY A 37 22.40 1.24 -5.22
CA GLY A 37 22.67 0.02 -4.48
C GLY A 37 21.38 -0.74 -4.27
N HIS A 38 21.26 -1.89 -4.92
CA HIS A 38 20.14 -2.79 -4.80
C HIS A 38 20.66 -4.18 -4.51
N VAL A 39 19.76 -5.05 -4.06
CA VAL A 39 20.08 -6.46 -3.96
C VAL A 39 20.61 -6.93 -5.32
N PRO A 40 21.82 -7.52 -5.42
CA PRO A 40 22.39 -7.92 -6.71
C PRO A 40 21.40 -8.68 -7.59
N GLY A 41 21.27 -8.27 -8.85
CA GLY A 41 20.34 -8.89 -9.79
C GLY A 41 18.87 -8.55 -9.54
N ALA A 42 18.55 -7.63 -8.62
CA ALA A 42 17.18 -7.13 -8.50
C ALA A 42 16.74 -6.52 -9.83
N ILE A 43 15.45 -6.47 -10.09
CA ILE A 43 14.86 -5.65 -11.15
C ILE A 43 14.17 -4.45 -10.53
N ARG A 44 14.07 -3.43 -11.36
CA ARG A 44 13.61 -2.10 -11.01
C ARG A 44 12.13 -1.95 -11.42
N LEU A 45 11.22 -1.69 -10.49
CA LEU A 45 9.78 -1.56 -10.77
C LEU A 45 9.20 -0.23 -10.26
N ASP A 46 8.68 0.57 -11.19
CA ASP A 46 8.02 1.88 -11.00
C ASP A 46 6.50 1.69 -10.89
N TRP A 47 5.86 1.94 -9.73
CA TRP A 47 4.41 1.71 -9.56
C TRP A 47 3.53 2.98 -9.72
N ARG A 48 3.14 3.18 -10.99
CA ARG A 48 2.02 3.98 -11.54
C ARG A 48 2.20 5.49 -11.65
N SER A 49 1.65 6.03 -12.74
CA SER A 49 1.54 7.47 -12.93
C SER A 49 0.38 8.09 -12.16
N ASP A 50 0.56 9.34 -11.72
CA ASP A 50 -0.47 10.12 -11.02
C ASP A 50 -1.75 10.28 -11.80
N GLU A 51 -1.69 10.27 -13.14
CA GLU A 51 -2.87 10.36 -14.00
C GLU A 51 -3.71 9.07 -13.92
N GLU A 52 -3.05 7.91 -13.85
CA GLU A 52 -3.71 6.62 -13.65
C GLU A 52 -4.25 6.49 -12.23
N LEU A 53 -3.51 7.02 -11.24
CA LEU A 53 -3.96 7.08 -9.86
C LEU A 53 -5.18 8.02 -9.74
N ALA A 54 -5.13 9.23 -10.28
CA ALA A 54 -6.22 10.21 -10.27
C ALA A 54 -7.50 9.63 -10.89
N LYS A 55 -7.37 9.02 -12.07
CA LYS A 55 -8.48 8.38 -12.77
C LYS A 55 -9.11 7.28 -11.92
N LEU A 56 -8.28 6.45 -11.29
CA LEU A 56 -8.75 5.34 -10.46
C LEU A 56 -9.64 5.83 -9.31
N TYR A 57 -9.21 6.85 -8.59
CA TYR A 57 -9.98 7.38 -7.47
C TYR A 57 -11.21 8.18 -7.93
N ALA A 58 -11.10 8.93 -9.02
CA ALA A 58 -12.23 9.66 -9.59
C ALA A 58 -13.37 8.72 -10.06
N ASP A 59 -13.05 7.60 -10.73
CA ASP A 59 -14.05 6.61 -11.19
C ASP A 59 -14.77 5.93 -10.00
N ALA A 60 -14.14 5.90 -8.82
CA ALA A 60 -14.73 5.43 -7.57
C ALA A 60 -15.59 6.51 -6.86
N GLY A 61 -15.71 7.70 -7.45
CA GLY A 61 -16.47 8.82 -6.89
C GLY A 61 -15.71 9.64 -5.85
N LEU A 62 -14.38 9.46 -5.75
CA LEU A 62 -13.51 10.33 -4.96
C LEU A 62 -12.99 11.45 -5.87
N ASP A 63 -13.73 12.55 -5.89
CA ASP A 63 -13.45 13.75 -6.70
C ASP A 63 -12.65 14.83 -5.93
N GLY A 64 -12.24 14.52 -4.70
CA GLY A 64 -11.45 15.42 -3.84
C GLY A 64 -12.24 16.57 -3.20
N THR A 65 -13.56 16.63 -3.43
CA THR A 65 -14.40 17.70 -2.87
C THR A 65 -14.88 17.41 -1.46
N LYS A 66 -15.03 16.13 -1.11
CA LYS A 66 -15.57 15.68 0.18
C LYS A 66 -14.47 15.30 1.15
N GLU A 67 -14.78 15.43 2.44
CA GLU A 67 -14.01 14.77 3.48
C GLU A 67 -14.08 13.25 3.30
N THR A 68 -12.93 12.61 3.37
CA THR A 68 -12.73 11.18 3.12
C THR A 68 -12.07 10.57 4.35
N ILE A 69 -12.60 9.47 4.87
CA ILE A 69 -11.95 8.68 5.92
C ILE A 69 -11.64 7.31 5.35
N ALA A 70 -10.37 7.07 5.06
CA ALA A 70 -9.90 5.77 4.62
C ALA A 70 -9.79 4.85 5.82
N TYR A 71 -10.42 3.70 5.75
CA TYR A 71 -10.26 2.62 6.71
C TYR A 71 -10.13 1.31 5.96
N CYS A 72 -9.52 0.33 6.59
CA CYS A 72 -9.52 -1.02 6.06
C CYS A 72 -9.85 -1.98 7.19
N ARG A 73 -9.03 -3.00 7.39
CA ARG A 73 -9.20 -3.96 8.48
C ARG A 73 -8.39 -3.57 9.71
N SER A 74 -7.12 -3.21 9.52
CA SER A 74 -6.15 -2.95 10.58
C SER A 74 -5.21 -1.78 10.24
N GLY A 75 -5.66 -0.87 9.36
CA GLY A 75 -4.96 0.38 9.07
C GLY A 75 -3.89 0.35 7.97
N GLU A 76 -3.34 -0.81 7.57
CA GLU A 76 -2.12 -0.86 6.73
C GLU A 76 -2.36 -0.54 5.25
N ARG A 77 -3.54 -0.87 4.74
CA ARG A 77 -3.90 -0.59 3.33
C ARG A 77 -4.58 0.76 3.18
N SER A 78 -5.36 1.13 4.18
CA SER A 78 -5.98 2.44 4.20
C SER A 78 -4.95 3.54 4.43
N SER A 79 -3.85 3.26 5.13
CA SER A 79 -2.70 4.16 5.19
C SER A 79 -2.10 4.36 3.80
N HIS A 80 -1.97 3.29 3.01
CA HIS A 80 -1.52 3.37 1.62
C HIS A 80 -2.47 4.21 0.74
N THR A 81 -3.78 3.98 0.81
CA THR A 81 -4.75 4.80 0.05
C THR A 81 -4.78 6.26 0.50
N ARG A 82 -4.73 6.52 1.81
CA ARG A 82 -4.65 7.89 2.35
C ARG A 82 -3.33 8.55 1.96
N PHE A 83 -2.26 7.78 1.75
CA PHE A 83 -1.01 8.28 1.21
C PHE A 83 -1.21 8.70 -0.25
N VAL A 84 -1.66 7.79 -1.12
CA VAL A 84 -1.86 8.13 -2.54
C VAL A 84 -2.82 9.31 -2.76
N LEU A 85 -3.99 9.31 -2.12
CA LEU A 85 -4.99 10.36 -2.32
C LEU A 85 -4.55 11.75 -1.86
N ARG A 86 -3.87 11.83 -0.71
CA ARG A 86 -3.37 13.12 -0.20
C ARG A 86 -2.12 13.55 -0.91
N GLU A 87 -1.15 12.64 -0.94
CA GLU A 87 0.23 12.97 -1.24
C GLU A 87 0.50 12.94 -2.75
N LEU A 88 -0.18 12.08 -3.51
CA LEU A 88 -0.01 12.01 -4.98
C LEU A 88 -1.10 12.81 -5.72
N LEU A 89 -2.33 12.90 -5.20
CA LEU A 89 -3.48 13.43 -5.95
C LEU A 89 -4.09 14.73 -5.43
N GLY A 90 -3.58 15.27 -4.32
CA GLY A 90 -3.93 16.60 -3.83
C GLY A 90 -5.27 16.72 -3.10
N HIS A 91 -5.87 15.60 -2.68
CA HIS A 91 -7.11 15.63 -1.89
C HIS A 91 -6.81 16.12 -0.47
N LYS A 92 -7.27 17.33 -0.12
CA LYS A 92 -6.88 17.98 1.15
C LYS A 92 -7.52 17.38 2.40
N ASN A 93 -8.67 16.73 2.24
CA ASN A 93 -9.50 16.28 3.36
C ASN A 93 -9.60 14.75 3.41
N VAL A 94 -8.47 14.04 3.59
CA VAL A 94 -8.46 12.55 3.66
C VAL A 94 -7.79 12.06 4.94
N THR A 95 -8.49 11.43 5.87
CA THR A 95 -7.93 10.91 7.12
C THR A 95 -7.86 9.37 7.10
N ASN A 96 -6.83 8.76 7.72
CA ASN A 96 -6.78 7.30 7.91
C ASN A 96 -7.33 6.95 9.30
N TYR A 97 -8.31 6.06 9.34
CA TYR A 97 -8.80 5.50 10.58
C TYR A 97 -8.03 4.23 10.93
N ASP A 98 -7.06 4.38 11.83
CA ASP A 98 -6.07 3.34 12.17
C ASP A 98 -6.70 2.10 12.83
N GLY A 99 -7.57 2.32 13.83
CA GLY A 99 -8.33 1.24 14.47
C GLY A 99 -9.15 0.43 13.47
N SER A 100 -9.58 1.08 12.38
CA SER A 100 -10.23 0.46 11.24
C SER A 100 -11.41 -0.43 11.69
N TRP A 101 -11.80 -1.39 10.87
CA TRP A 101 -12.88 -2.30 11.25
C TRP A 101 -12.59 -3.12 12.52
N THR A 102 -11.32 -3.41 12.81
CA THR A 102 -10.93 -4.18 14.01
C THR A 102 -11.38 -3.48 15.29
N GLU A 103 -11.25 -2.16 15.34
CA GLU A 103 -11.75 -1.37 16.46
C GLU A 103 -13.25 -1.11 16.33
N TYR A 104 -13.74 -0.62 15.18
CA TYR A 104 -15.15 -0.23 15.02
C TYR A 104 -16.11 -1.39 15.25
N GLY A 105 -15.81 -2.57 14.68
CA GLY A 105 -16.63 -3.77 14.84
C GLY A 105 -16.61 -4.34 16.26
N SER A 106 -15.67 -3.91 17.11
CA SER A 106 -15.63 -4.30 18.53
C SER A 106 -16.51 -3.41 19.43
N LEU A 107 -17.02 -2.29 18.89
CA LEU A 107 -17.86 -1.36 19.63
C LEU A 107 -19.28 -1.92 19.83
N VAL A 108 -19.70 -2.03 21.09
CA VAL A 108 -21.04 -2.52 21.43
C VAL A 108 -22.09 -1.50 21.02
N GLY A 109 -23.02 -1.93 20.16
CA GLY A 109 -24.15 -1.12 19.71
C GLY A 109 -23.81 -0.10 18.62
N ALA A 110 -22.60 -0.13 18.05
CA ALA A 110 -22.29 0.67 16.87
C ALA A 110 -23.16 0.25 15.68
N PRO A 111 -23.72 1.20 14.92
CA PRO A 111 -24.54 0.87 13.76
C PRO A 111 -23.68 0.23 12.68
N ILE A 112 -24.21 -0.83 12.07
CA ILE A 112 -23.60 -1.46 10.91
C ILE A 112 -24.66 -1.62 9.84
N GLU A 113 -24.26 -1.45 8.59
CA GLU A 113 -25.08 -1.78 7.43
C GLU A 113 -24.51 -3.03 6.77
N LEU A 114 -25.41 -3.86 6.26
CA LEU A 114 -25.05 -5.01 5.45
C LEU A 114 -25.12 -4.58 3.99
N GLY A 115 -24.16 -5.06 3.19
CA GLY A 115 -24.09 -4.72 1.76
C GLY A 115 -25.39 -5.11 1.04
N SER A 116 -25.79 -4.28 0.08
CA SER A 116 -26.88 -4.53 -0.87
C SER A 116 -26.44 -5.40 -2.04
#